data_AF-A0A0F7CNB0-F1
#
_entry.id   AF-A0A0F7CNB0-F1
#
_cell.length_a   1.000
_cell.length_b   1.000
_cell.length_c   1.000
_cell.angle_alpha   90.00
_cell.angle_beta   90.00
_cell.angle_gamma   90.00
#
_symmetry.space_group_name_H-M   'P 1'
#
loop_
_entity.id
_entity.type
_entity.pdbx_description
1 polymer ?
#
loop_
_entity_poly.entity_id
_entity_poly.type
_entity_poly.pdbx_seq_one_letter_code
_entity_poly.pdbx_strand_id
1 'polypeptide(L)' 'MPKGTSWQKSSFSGNGVGNECLEIGTPPADGRLRLRESDDPGMVLRAKPPALSALLLAIKAGRLPR' A
#
# COMPACT_ATOMS: atom_id res chain seq x y z
N MET A 1 13.31 21.29 -3.45
CA MET A 1 13.02 20.26 -2.42
C MET A 1 12.72 18.97 -3.17
N PRO A 2 13.44 17.86 -2.93
CA PRO A 2 13.06 16.59 -3.52
C PRO A 2 11.63 16.31 -3.03
N LYS A 3 10.66 16.22 -3.94
CA LYS A 3 9.29 15.88 -3.56
C LYS A 3 9.36 14.49 -2.95
N GLY A 4 9.25 14.41 -1.62
CA GLY A 4 9.20 13.15 -0.90
C GLY A 4 8.14 12.24 -1.52
N THR A 5 8.29 10.93 -1.33
CA THR A 5 7.35 9.92 -1.82
C THR A 5 5.91 10.41 -1.67
N SER A 6 5.18 10.53 -2.78
CA SER A 6 3.78 10.94 -2.75
C SER A 6 2.97 9.74 -2.30
N TRP A 7 2.42 9.82 -1.09
CA TRP A 7 1.58 8.79 -0.50
C TRP A 7 0.13 8.98 -0.91
N GLN A 8 -0.52 7.93 -1.39
CA GLN A 8 -1.94 7.88 -1.68
C GLN A 8 -2.62 6.98 -0.65
N LYS A 9 -3.46 7.57 0.18
CA LYS A 9 -4.27 6.86 1.19
C LYS A 9 -5.45 6.16 0.52
N SER A 10 -5.79 4.96 0.99
CA SER A 10 -6.97 4.21 0.52
C SER A 10 -8.26 4.99 0.79
N SER A 11 -9.20 4.98 -0.14
CA SER A 11 -10.54 5.59 0.05
C SER A 11 -11.41 4.86 1.08
N PHE A 12 -11.03 3.63 1.47
CA PHE A 12 -11.67 2.86 2.52
C PHE A 12 -11.16 3.23 3.93
N SER A 13 -10.21 4.16 4.00
CA SER A 13 -9.69 4.68 5.26
C SER A 13 -10.69 5.67 5.88
N GLY A 14 -11.40 5.24 6.92
CA GLY A 14 -12.31 6.09 7.71
C GLY A 14 -11.73 6.52 9.07
N ASN A 15 -12.56 7.21 9.87
CA ASN A 15 -12.20 7.73 11.20
C ASN A 15 -12.75 6.87 12.36
N GLY A 16 -13.36 5.72 12.07
CA GLY A 16 -13.94 4.80 13.06
C GLY A 16 -12.99 3.69 13.51
N VAL A 17 -13.39 2.95 14.56
CA VAL A 17 -12.64 1.80 15.09
C VAL A 17 -12.51 0.70 14.01
N GLY A 18 -11.29 0.20 13.79
CA GLY A 18 -11.00 -0.81 12.76
C GLY A 18 -10.70 -0.24 11.36
N ASN A 19 -10.54 1.08 11.21
CA ASN A 19 -10.06 1.67 9.96
C ASN A 19 -8.54 1.60 9.86
N GLU A 20 -8.03 0.41 9.56
CA GLU A 20 -6.62 0.18 9.24
C GLU A 20 -6.30 0.83 7.89
N CYS A 21 -5.76 2.05 7.96
CA CYS A 21 -5.58 2.91 6.80
C CYS A 21 -4.31 2.52 6.03
N LEU A 22 -4.46 1.86 4.89
CA LEU A 22 -3.33 1.56 4.00
C LEU A 22 -2.99 2.75 3.09
N GLU A 23 -1.70 3.04 2.93
CA GLU A 23 -1.16 4.05 2.01
C GLU A 23 -0.17 3.43 1.02
N ILE A 24 -0.23 3.88 -0.24
CA ILE A 24 0.68 3.46 -1.31
C ILE A 24 1.53 4.66 -1.75
N GLY A 25 2.85 4.51 -1.66
CA GLY A 25 3.82 5.49 -2.12
C GLY A 25 4.30 5.20 -3.53
N THR A 26 4.43 6.25 -4.34
CA THR A 26 5.01 6.14 -5.69
C THR A 26 6.43 5.55 -5.64
N PRO A 27 6.82 4.75 -6.65
CA PRO A 27 8.16 4.17 -6.66
C PRO A 27 9.22 5.27 -6.72
N PRO A 28 10.24 5.25 -5.86
CA PRO A 28 11.46 5.99 -6.08
C PRO A 28 12.22 5.41 -7.29
N ALA A 29 13.44 5.90 -7.55
CA ALA A 29 14.31 5.39 -8.62
C ALA A 29 14.56 3.87 -8.59
N ASP A 30 14.29 3.19 -7.48
CA ASP A 30 14.40 1.73 -7.34
C ASP A 30 13.23 0.94 -7.95
N GLY A 31 12.20 1.62 -8.47
CA GLY A 31 11.06 1.01 -9.16
C GLY A 31 10.13 0.18 -8.27
N ARG A 32 10.26 0.27 -6.93
CA ARG A 32 9.42 -0.46 -5.98
C ARG A 32 8.40 0.45 -5.30
N LEU A 33 7.13 0.06 -5.35
CA LEU A 33 6.08 0.67 -4.56
C LEU A 33 6.40 0.57 -3.08
N ARG A 34 5.96 1.57 -2.33
CA ARG A 34 6.00 1.56 -0.87
C ARG A 34 4.60 1.35 -0.34
N LEU A 35 4.42 0.45 0.62
CA LEU A 35 3.16 0.25 1.32
C LEU A 35 3.42 0.46 2.80
N ARG A 36 2.51 1.16 3.46
CA ARG A 36 2.54 1.32 4.91
C ARG A 36 1.12 1.45 5.45
N GLU A 37 0.99 1.28 6.75
CA GLU A 37 -0.23 1.60 7.49
C GLU A 37 -0.10 2.99 8.11
N SER A 38 -1.20 3.71 8.25
CA SER A 38 -1.18 5.06 8.84
C SER A 38 -0.84 5.04 10.33
N ASP A 39 -1.20 3.97 11.05
CA ASP A 39 -0.99 3.85 12.50
C ASP A 39 0.43 3.36 12.85
N ASP A 40 1.14 2.75 11.90
CA ASP A 40 2.57 2.47 11.97
C ASP A 40 3.31 3.01 10.72
N PRO A 41 3.54 4.33 10.64
CA PRO A 41 4.14 4.94 9.46
C PRO A 41 5.63 4.61 9.30
N GLY A 42 6.27 4.02 10.32
CA GLY A 42 7.67 3.62 10.30
C GLY A 42 7.90 2.30 9.57
N MET A 43 6.91 1.42 9.54
CA MET A 43 6.99 0.12 8.88
C MET A 43 6.57 0.22 7.40
N VAL A 44 7.58 0.24 6.52
CA VAL A 44 7.36 0.38 5.07
C VAL A 44 7.75 -0.90 4.32
N LEU A 45 6.75 -1.55 3.72
CA LEU A 45 6.93 -2.68 2.81
C LEU A 45 7.29 -2.20 1.40
N ARG A 46 8.10 -3.01 0.69
CA ARG A 46 8.49 -2.72 -0.70
C ARG A 46 7.99 -3.81 -1.63
N ALA A 47 7.20 -3.44 -2.63
CA ALA A 47 6.66 -4.37 -3.61
C ALA A 47 6.97 -3.91 -5.03
N LYS A 48 7.15 -4.86 -5.96
CA LYS A 48 7.16 -4.54 -7.39
C LYS A 48 5.71 -4.27 -7.84
N PRO A 49 5.45 -3.29 -8.72
CA PRO A 49 4.09 -3.01 -9.19
C PRO A 49 3.33 -4.25 -9.71
N PRO A 50 3.93 -5.15 -10.52
CA PRO A 50 3.23 -6.35 -10.98
C PRO A 50 2.84 -7.32 -9.85
N ALA A 51 3.66 -7.40 -8.80
CA ALA A 51 3.39 -8.28 -7.67
C ALA A 51 2.20 -7.78 -6.85
N LEU A 52 2.10 -6.46 -6.63
CA LEU A 52 0.94 -5.87 -5.97
C LEU A 52 -0.34 -6.04 -6.79
N SER A 53 -0.27 -5.83 -8.11
CA SER A 53 -1.42 -6.07 -8.99
C SER A 53 -1.89 -7.53 -8.95
N ALA A 54 -0.96 -8.50 -8.98
CA ALA A 54 -1.29 -9.91 -8.87
C ALA A 54 -1.95 -10.25 -7.54
N LEU A 55 -1.43 -9.71 -6.42
CA LEU A 55 -2.03 -9.89 -5.10
C LEU A 55 -3.47 -9.36 -5.04
N LEU A 56 -3.70 -8.14 -5.54
CA LEU A 56 -5.05 -7.53 -5.55
C LEU A 56 -6.03 -8.34 -6.41
N LEU A 57 -5.60 -8.87 -7.54
CA LEU A 57 -6.42 -9.74 -8.39
C LEU A 57 -6.74 -11.06 -7.67
N ALA A 58 -5.78 -11.65 -6.97
CA ALA A 58 -6.01 -12.88 -6.20
C ALA A 58 -6.99 -12.66 -5.04
N ILE A 59 -6.87 -11.54 -4.31
CA ILE A 59 -7.81 -11.13 -3.26
C ILE A 59 -9.23 -11.00 -3.83
N LYS A 60 -9.38 -10.22 -4.92
CA LYS A 60 -10.69 -10.02 -5.57
C LYS A 60 -11.32 -11.32 -6.07
N ALA A 61 -10.50 -12.27 -6.48
CA ALA A 61 -10.95 -13.58 -6.95
C ALA A 61 -11.17 -14.60 -5.81
N GLY A 62 -10.88 -14.24 -4.55
CA GLY A 62 -10.97 -15.17 -3.41
C GLY A 62 -9.97 -16.33 -3.48
N ARG A 63 -8.82 -16.12 -4.12
CA ARG A 63 -7.80 -17.17 -4.40
C ARG A 63 -6.59 -17.11 -3.48
N LEU A 64 -6.62 -16.29 -2.43
CA LEU A 64 -5.56 -16.34 -1.45
C LEU A 64 -5.62 -17.67 -0.69
N PRO A 65 -4.46 -18.31 -0.45
CA PRO A 65 -4.42 -19.43 0.47
C PRO A 65 -4.97 -18.99 1.83
N ARG A 66 -5.73 -19.89 2.47
CA ARG A 66 -6.26 -19.68 3.81
C ARG A 66 -5.19 -19.93 4.86
#